data_AF-A0AAN7S8N7-F1
#
_entry.id   AF-A0AAN7S8N7-F1
#
_cell.length_a   1.000
_cell.length_b   1.000
_cell.length_c   1.000
_cell.angle_alpha   90.00
_cell.angle_beta   90.00
_cell.angle_gamma   90.00
#
_symmetry.space_group_name_H-M   'P 1'
#
loop_
_entity.id
_entity.type
_entity.pdbx_description
1 polymer ?
#
loop_
_entity_poly.entity_id
_entity_poly.type
_entity_poly.pdbx_seq_one_letter_code
_entity_poly.pdbx_strand_id
1 'polypeptide(L)'
;MDMDKWTLQLLNAGIVDEGQYTCIIQHRDKGSPKVIHTSECLLHVIANYSQPEITWLDTGELKSNEYLNLSCSSSGGYPEPKQMTWLISHENITYGLIRHMDVSQDAVTKLYNVTSKLNITVPTNTLTNISCLLHLGEQLGILVSVPLGIEIQGEEMEQVKTNFFGPVIAVIVLITLLLGFVILKKNGNISSTNQ
;
A
#
# COMPACT_ATOMS: atom_id res chain seq x y z
N MET A 1 55.21 -5.84 -15.88
CA MET A 1 54.23 -6.73 -15.24
C MET A 1 54.92 -7.32 -14.04
N ASP A 2 54.41 -7.05 -12.83
CA ASP A 2 54.90 -7.72 -11.62
C ASP A 2 54.62 -9.21 -11.75
N MET A 3 55.69 -10.02 -11.79
CA MET A 3 55.59 -11.48 -11.91
C MET A 3 55.12 -12.17 -10.62
N ASP A 4 54.92 -11.40 -9.54
CA ASP A 4 54.57 -11.90 -8.20
C ASP A 4 53.09 -11.73 -7.84
N LYS A 5 52.26 -11.19 -8.75
CA LYS A 5 50.83 -10.94 -8.48
C LYS A 5 49.93 -11.71 -9.45
N TRP A 6 49.27 -12.74 -8.94
CA TRP A 6 48.21 -13.47 -9.63
C TRP A 6 46.87 -12.83 -9.31
N THR A 7 46.16 -12.30 -10.30
CA THR A 7 44.85 -11.63 -10.12
C THR A 7 43.83 -12.23 -11.07
N LEU A 8 42.66 -12.62 -10.55
CA LEU A 8 41.50 -12.96 -11.35
C LEU A 8 40.75 -11.67 -11.69
N GLN A 9 40.55 -11.41 -12.97
CA GLN A 9 39.77 -10.27 -13.46
C GLN A 9 38.54 -10.78 -14.21
N LEU A 10 37.36 -10.43 -13.71
CA LEU A 10 36.09 -10.69 -14.37
C LEU A 10 35.62 -9.38 -15.02
N LEU A 11 35.30 -9.42 -16.31
CA LEU A 11 34.76 -8.29 -17.06
C LEU A 11 33.28 -8.58 -17.35
N ASN A 12 32.42 -7.59 -17.13
CA ASN A 12 30.96 -7.73 -17.25
C ASN A 12 30.41 -8.90 -16.41
N ALA A 13 30.84 -8.99 -15.15
CA ALA A 13 30.39 -10.01 -14.23
C ALA A 13 28.86 -9.97 -14.10
N GLY A 14 28.23 -11.12 -14.27
CA GLY A 14 26.79 -11.31 -14.14
C GLY A 14 26.44 -12.24 -12.98
N ILE A 15 25.14 -12.43 -12.76
CA ILE A 15 24.62 -13.29 -11.66
C ILE A 15 25.16 -14.73 -11.76
N VAL A 16 25.42 -15.21 -12.97
CA VAL A 16 25.99 -16.55 -13.20
C VAL A 16 27.43 -16.72 -12.70
N ASP A 17 28.13 -15.60 -12.47
CA ASP A 17 29.51 -15.60 -11.94
C ASP A 17 29.52 -15.58 -10.40
N GLU A 18 28.38 -15.38 -9.74
CA GLU A 18 28.27 -15.42 -8.28
C GLU A 18 28.70 -16.78 -7.73
N GLY A 19 29.54 -16.78 -6.69
CA GLY A 19 30.01 -18.02 -6.09
C GLY A 19 31.36 -17.91 -5.40
N GLN A 20 31.83 -19.06 -4.92
CA GLN A 20 33.11 -19.18 -4.25
C GLN A 20 34.23 -19.43 -5.26
N TYR A 21 35.23 -18.57 -5.23
CA TYR A 21 36.44 -18.65 -6.03
C TYR A 21 37.60 -19.10 -5.17
N THR A 22 38.39 -20.05 -5.69
CA THR A 22 39.58 -20.56 -5.00
C THR A 22 40.82 -20.34 -5.85
N CYS A 23 41.80 -19.63 -5.31
CA CYS A 23 43.14 -19.53 -5.87
C CYS A 23 44.00 -20.65 -5.27
N ILE A 24 44.58 -21.51 -6.12
CA ILE A 24 45.46 -22.61 -5.70
C ILE A 24 46.81 -22.44 -6.37
N ILE A 25 47.86 -22.24 -5.59
CA ILE A 25 49.24 -22.13 -6.08
C ILE A 25 49.94 -23.46 -5.80
N GLN A 26 50.48 -24.07 -6.85
CA GLN A 26 51.25 -25.31 -6.77
C GLN A 26 52.70 -25.07 -7.19
N HIS A 27 53.63 -25.63 -6.43
CA HIS A 27 55.06 -25.63 -6.77
C HIS A 27 55.51 -27.06 -7.07
N ARG A 28 56.35 -27.20 -8.10
CA ARG A 28 56.92 -28.47 -8.51
C ARG A 28 58.43 -28.33 -8.61
N ASP A 29 59.13 -29.01 -7.71
CA ASP A 29 60.59 -28.97 -7.62
C ASP A 29 61.20 -30.27 -8.19
N LYS A 30 60.95 -31.41 -7.53
CA LYS A 30 61.23 -32.77 -8.05
C LYS A 30 60.09 -33.71 -7.61
N GLY A 31 59.37 -34.32 -8.55
CA GLY A 31 58.23 -35.21 -8.25
C GLY A 31 56.87 -34.62 -8.63
N SER A 32 55.81 -34.96 -7.88
CA SER A 32 54.45 -34.44 -8.10
C SER A 32 54.30 -32.98 -7.61
N PRO A 33 53.41 -32.18 -8.22
CA PRO A 33 53.09 -30.83 -7.75
C PRO A 33 52.59 -30.85 -6.31
N LYS A 34 53.07 -29.91 -5.49
CA LYS A 34 52.58 -29.69 -4.12
C LYS A 34 51.87 -28.34 -4.05
N VAL A 35 50.67 -28.30 -3.47
CA VAL A 35 49.99 -27.05 -3.15
C VAL A 35 50.80 -26.31 -2.08
N ILE A 36 51.17 -25.06 -2.35
CA ILE A 36 51.92 -24.20 -1.44
C ILE A 36 51.08 -23.03 -0.90
N HIS A 37 49.98 -22.70 -1.56
CA HIS A 37 49.05 -21.68 -1.10
C HIS A 37 47.64 -21.94 -1.63
N THR A 38 46.65 -21.65 -0.77
CA THR A 38 45.24 -21.64 -1.12
C THR A 38 44.60 -20.39 -0.54
N SER A 39 43.81 -19.68 -1.32
CA SER A 39 43.02 -18.54 -0.89
C SER A 39 41.62 -18.64 -1.47
N GLU A 40 40.61 -18.20 -0.72
CA GLU A 40 39.21 -18.27 -1.10
C GLU A 40 38.57 -16.89 -1.04
N CYS A 41 37.65 -16.63 -1.96
CA CYS A 41 36.87 -15.40 -2.03
C CYS A 41 35.43 -15.74 -2.43
N LEU A 42 34.45 -15.05 -1.84
CA LEU A 42 33.06 -15.16 -2.22
C LEU A 42 32.69 -13.93 -3.04
N LEU A 43 32.32 -14.14 -4.30
CA LEU A 43 31.79 -13.09 -5.14
C LEU A 43 30.27 -13.02 -4.96
N HIS A 44 29.78 -11.88 -4.50
CA HIS A 44 28.35 -11.57 -4.50
C HIS A 44 28.05 -10.56 -5.60
N VAL A 45 26.97 -10.81 -6.33
CA VAL A 45 26.50 -9.96 -7.41
C VAL A 45 25.30 -9.18 -6.94
N ILE A 46 25.22 -7.91 -7.34
CA ILE A 46 24.07 -7.04 -7.06
C ILE A 46 23.56 -6.47 -8.37
N ALA A 47 22.24 -6.39 -8.49
CA ALA A 47 21.58 -5.63 -9.53
C ALA A 47 20.56 -4.71 -8.88
N ASN A 48 20.58 -3.44 -9.28
CA ASN A 48 19.73 -2.42 -8.68
C ASN A 48 18.28 -2.63 -9.14
N TYR A 49 17.38 -2.78 -8.17
CA TYR A 49 15.96 -2.70 -8.40
C TYR A 49 15.57 -1.32 -8.94
N SER A 50 14.56 -1.29 -9.81
CA SER A 50 13.88 -0.05 -10.17
C SER A 50 13.26 0.60 -8.93
N GLN A 51 13.11 1.93 -8.94
CA GLN A 51 12.34 2.60 -7.89
C GLN A 51 10.93 1.99 -7.82
N PRO A 52 10.41 1.64 -6.61
CA PRO A 52 9.07 1.09 -6.50
C PRO A 52 8.02 2.08 -7.01
N GLU A 53 7.08 1.61 -7.81
CA GLU A 53 6.04 2.42 -8.42
C GLU A 53 4.65 1.94 -7.96
N ILE A 54 3.81 2.89 -7.53
CA ILE A 54 2.43 2.62 -7.11
C ILE A 54 1.50 2.90 -8.29
N THR A 55 0.65 1.92 -8.62
CA THR A 55 -0.35 2.02 -9.68
C THR A 55 -1.74 1.65 -9.16
N TRP A 56 -2.76 2.27 -9.75
CA TRP A 56 -4.16 1.96 -9.51
C TRP A 56 -4.54 0.68 -10.24
N LEU A 57 -5.22 -0.25 -9.55
CA LEU A 57 -5.76 -1.46 -10.18
C LEU A 57 -7.20 -1.26 -10.66
N ASP A 58 -7.91 -0.29 -10.07
CA ASP A 58 -9.28 0.05 -10.45
C ASP A 58 -9.27 1.06 -11.62
N THR A 59 -10.13 0.84 -12.62
CA THR A 59 -10.22 1.67 -13.84
C THR A 59 -11.35 2.70 -13.80
N GLY A 60 -12.12 2.76 -12.72
CA GLY A 60 -13.29 3.63 -12.56
C GLY A 60 -13.01 4.92 -11.78
N GLU A 61 -13.99 5.82 -11.76
CA GLU A 61 -13.98 6.97 -10.85
C GLU A 61 -14.09 6.49 -9.40
N LEU A 62 -13.20 6.98 -8.53
CA LEU A 62 -13.21 6.65 -7.12
C LEU A 62 -14.38 7.31 -6.41
N LYS A 63 -15.21 6.51 -5.74
CA LYS A 63 -16.27 7.02 -4.88
C LYS A 63 -15.89 6.90 -3.41
N SER A 64 -16.47 7.79 -2.62
CA SER A 64 -16.41 7.73 -1.16
C SER A 64 -16.91 6.36 -0.67
N ASN A 65 -16.23 5.77 0.31
CA ASN A 65 -16.52 4.46 0.92
C ASN A 65 -16.36 3.22 0.00
N GLU A 66 -15.83 3.38 -1.22
CA GLU A 66 -15.42 2.23 -2.02
C GLU A 66 -14.05 1.69 -1.58
N TYR A 67 -13.75 0.45 -1.96
CA TYR A 67 -12.44 -0.14 -1.78
C TYR A 67 -11.51 0.29 -2.91
N LEU A 68 -10.33 0.74 -2.54
CA LEU A 68 -9.26 1.10 -3.42
C LEU A 68 -8.22 -0.03 -3.47
N ASN A 69 -8.02 -0.59 -4.66
CA ASN A 69 -6.97 -1.55 -4.96
C ASN A 69 -5.75 -0.86 -5.59
N LEU A 70 -4.62 -0.94 -4.90
CA LEU A 70 -3.33 -0.46 -5.35
C LEU A 70 -2.38 -1.63 -5.56
N SER A 71 -1.46 -1.48 -6.50
CA SER A 71 -0.27 -2.32 -6.61
C SER A 71 0.98 -1.48 -6.51
N CYS A 72 1.99 -2.00 -5.81
CA CYS A 72 3.34 -1.47 -5.82
C CYS A 72 4.25 -2.49 -6.50
N SER A 73 5.03 -2.07 -7.48
CA SER A 73 5.93 -2.96 -8.22
C SER A 73 7.35 -2.42 -8.33
N SER A 74 8.32 -3.31 -8.36
CA SER A 74 9.74 -2.99 -8.57
C SER A 74 10.40 -4.15 -9.31
N SER A 75 11.35 -3.87 -10.20
CA SER A 75 11.84 -4.86 -11.18
C SER A 75 13.34 -4.78 -11.40
N GLY A 76 13.89 -5.86 -11.96
CA GLY A 76 15.27 -5.90 -12.46
C GLY A 76 16.35 -6.00 -11.38
N GLY A 77 16.01 -6.45 -10.18
CA GLY A 77 16.94 -6.46 -9.06
C GLY A 77 17.50 -7.83 -8.69
N TYR A 78 18.62 -7.85 -7.98
CA TYR A 78 19.23 -9.06 -7.42
C TYR A 78 20.10 -8.66 -6.22
N PRO A 79 20.11 -9.43 -5.11
CA PRO A 79 19.41 -10.70 -4.85
C PRO A 79 17.91 -10.52 -4.57
N GLU A 80 17.23 -11.62 -4.23
CA GLU A 80 15.81 -11.62 -3.81
C GLU A 80 15.61 -10.69 -2.60
N PRO A 81 14.59 -9.81 -2.60
CA PRO A 81 14.39 -8.85 -1.52
C PRO A 81 13.67 -9.50 -0.33
N LYS A 82 13.77 -8.89 0.85
CA LYS A 82 13.24 -9.46 2.10
C LYS A 82 11.75 -9.27 2.28
N GLN A 83 11.26 -8.06 2.04
CA GLN A 83 9.85 -7.72 2.27
C GLN A 83 9.47 -6.40 1.61
N MET A 84 8.16 -6.19 1.44
CA MET A 84 7.60 -4.92 1.02
C MET A 84 6.62 -4.40 2.10
N THR A 85 6.77 -3.13 2.49
CA THR A 85 5.95 -2.47 3.51
C THR A 85 5.24 -1.28 2.89
N TRP A 86 3.93 -1.19 3.10
CA TRP A 86 3.15 -0.01 2.76
C TRP A 86 3.14 0.97 3.93
N LEU A 87 3.56 2.21 3.72
CA LEU A 87 3.41 3.31 4.66
C LEU A 87 2.19 4.14 4.28
N ILE A 88 1.25 4.27 5.21
CA ILE A 88 0.04 5.07 5.03
C ILE A 88 0.04 6.16 6.09
N SER A 89 0.01 7.41 5.62
CA SER A 89 -0.01 8.60 6.44
C SER A 89 -1.29 9.38 6.16
N HIS A 90 -2.10 9.60 7.18
CA HIS A 90 -3.28 10.47 7.11
C HIS A 90 -3.29 11.34 8.36
N GLU A 91 -3.55 12.64 8.18
CA GLU A 91 -3.46 13.62 9.25
C GLU A 91 -2.10 13.55 9.99
N ASN A 92 -2.10 13.20 11.28
CA ASN A 92 -0.91 13.03 12.12
C ASN A 92 -0.58 11.56 12.42
N ILE A 93 -1.26 10.62 11.77
CA ILE A 93 -1.11 9.18 12.02
C ILE A 93 -0.40 8.56 10.82
N THR A 94 0.72 7.90 11.09
CA THR A 94 1.43 7.07 10.10
C THR A 94 1.53 5.66 10.62
N TYR A 95 1.15 4.69 9.78
CA TYR A 95 1.25 3.28 10.11
C TYR A 95 1.78 2.47 8.93
N GLY A 96 2.46 1.37 9.25
CA GLY A 96 3.03 0.45 8.27
C GLY A 96 2.20 -0.82 8.16
N LEU A 97 1.97 -1.29 6.94
CA LEU A 97 1.33 -2.57 6.65
C LEU A 97 2.28 -3.45 5.84
N ILE A 98 2.64 -4.59 6.40
CA ILE A 98 3.34 -5.64 5.65
C ILE A 98 2.28 -6.45 4.92
N ARG A 99 2.36 -6.47 3.59
CA ARG A 99 1.46 -7.24 2.73
C ARG A 99 2.24 -8.33 2.02
N HIS A 100 1.51 -9.30 1.47
CA HIS A 100 2.13 -10.32 0.65
C HIS A 100 2.87 -9.65 -0.52
N MET A 101 4.08 -10.14 -0.77
CA MET A 101 4.92 -9.72 -1.87
C MET A 101 5.04 -10.92 -2.82
N ASP A 102 4.44 -10.78 -3.98
CA ASP A 102 4.63 -11.69 -5.09
C ASP A 102 6.05 -11.48 -5.63
N VAL A 103 6.83 -12.55 -5.72
CA VAL A 103 8.19 -12.53 -6.26
C VAL A 103 8.22 -13.41 -7.50
N SER A 104 8.80 -12.89 -8.57
CA SER A 104 9.04 -13.62 -9.81
C SER A 104 10.49 -13.43 -10.24
N GLN A 105 11.08 -14.46 -10.83
CA GLN A 105 12.45 -14.42 -11.33
C GLN A 105 12.44 -14.64 -12.84
N ASP A 106 13.10 -13.75 -13.57
CA ASP A 106 13.26 -13.88 -15.01
C ASP A 106 14.18 -15.06 -15.34
N ALA A 107 13.71 -15.96 -16.21
CA ALA A 107 14.41 -17.21 -16.48
C ALA A 107 15.76 -17.01 -17.18
N VAL A 108 15.93 -15.92 -17.94
CA VAL A 108 17.10 -15.63 -18.78
C VAL A 108 18.13 -14.81 -18.00
N THR A 109 17.72 -13.65 -17.50
CA THR A 109 18.56 -12.68 -16.79
C THR A 109 18.79 -13.04 -15.33
N LYS A 110 17.97 -13.92 -14.74
CA LYS A 110 17.97 -14.27 -13.31
C LYS A 110 17.62 -13.12 -12.34
N LEU A 111 17.18 -11.98 -12.88
CA LEU A 111 16.74 -10.84 -12.09
C LEU A 111 15.35 -11.08 -11.50
N TYR A 112 15.10 -10.48 -10.34
CA TYR A 112 13.83 -10.56 -9.63
C TYR A 112 12.95 -9.35 -9.93
N ASN A 113 11.66 -9.62 -10.06
CA ASN A 113 10.58 -8.64 -10.10
C ASN A 113 9.61 -8.93 -8.97
N VAL A 114 9.21 -7.88 -8.27
CA VAL A 114 8.34 -7.97 -7.10
C VAL A 114 7.12 -7.10 -7.24
N THR A 115 6.01 -7.57 -6.67
CA THR A 115 4.75 -6.83 -6.64
C THR A 115 4.04 -7.08 -5.33
N SER A 116 3.49 -6.04 -4.72
CA SER A 116 2.59 -6.16 -3.57
C SER A 116 1.28 -5.46 -3.88
N LYS A 117 0.18 -5.99 -3.32
CA LYS A 117 -1.15 -5.41 -3.47
C LYS A 117 -1.65 -4.89 -2.13
N LEU A 118 -2.28 -3.73 -2.17
CA LEU A 118 -2.91 -3.10 -1.03
C LEU A 118 -4.38 -2.84 -1.37
N ASN A 119 -5.26 -3.26 -0.46
CA ASN A 119 -6.68 -2.90 -0.51
C ASN A 119 -6.98 -2.10 0.77
N ILE A 120 -7.47 -0.86 0.58
CA ILE A 120 -7.87 0.06 1.66
C ILE A 120 -9.19 0.72 1.29
N THR A 121 -9.95 1.18 2.29
CA THR A 121 -11.10 2.04 2.02
C THR A 121 -10.63 3.41 1.55
N VAL A 122 -11.31 3.98 0.56
CA VAL A 122 -11.07 5.34 0.09
C VAL A 122 -11.15 6.32 1.27
N PRO A 123 -10.08 7.09 1.56
CA PRO A 123 -10.10 8.09 2.61
C PRO A 123 -10.99 9.27 2.22
N THR A 124 -11.89 9.64 3.11
CA THR A 124 -12.82 10.76 2.94
C THR A 124 -12.35 11.97 3.72
N ASN A 125 -12.45 13.16 3.14
CA ASN A 125 -12.22 14.45 3.81
C ASN A 125 -10.82 14.60 4.46
N THR A 126 -9.86 13.76 4.07
CA THR A 126 -8.49 13.77 4.59
C THR A 126 -7.50 13.40 3.49
N LEU A 127 -6.45 14.20 3.33
CA LEU A 127 -5.34 13.86 2.45
C LEU A 127 -4.59 12.67 3.04
N THR A 128 -4.55 11.57 2.29
CA THR A 128 -3.82 10.36 2.65
C THR A 128 -2.64 10.16 1.70
N ASN A 129 -1.44 10.11 2.26
CA ASN A 129 -0.22 9.81 1.54
C ASN A 129 0.13 8.33 1.71
N ILE A 130 0.35 7.65 0.60
CA ILE A 130 0.70 6.23 0.57
C ILE A 130 2.05 6.08 -0.09
N SER A 131 2.97 5.41 0.59
CA SER A 131 4.30 5.08 0.06
C SER A 131 4.55 3.59 0.21
N CYS A 132 5.42 3.07 -0.65
CA CYS A 132 5.83 1.68 -0.64
C CYS A 132 7.32 1.59 -0.38
N LEU A 133 7.71 0.73 0.57
CA LEU A 133 9.08 0.48 0.98
C LEU A 133 9.49 -0.94 0.58
N LEU A 134 10.49 -1.07 -0.27
CA LEU A 134 11.10 -2.35 -0.62
C LEU A 134 12.38 -2.57 0.18
N HIS A 135 12.39 -3.59 1.04
CA HIS A 135 13.54 -3.95 1.86
C HIS A 135 14.39 -5.00 1.14
N LEU A 136 15.62 -4.65 0.76
CA LEU A 136 16.46 -5.50 -0.08
C LEU A 136 17.26 -6.53 0.73
N GLY A 137 17.93 -6.10 1.80
CA GLY A 137 18.77 -6.93 2.66
C GLY A 137 19.63 -6.06 3.57
N GLU A 138 20.26 -6.66 4.59
CA GLU A 138 20.98 -5.94 5.66
C GLU A 138 22.06 -4.98 5.13
N GLN A 139 22.66 -5.27 3.97
CA GLN A 139 23.70 -4.45 3.36
C GLN A 139 23.22 -3.57 2.19
N LEU A 140 22.01 -3.79 1.67
CA LEU A 140 21.49 -3.13 0.47
C LEU A 140 20.44 -2.05 0.77
N GLY A 141 19.94 -2.00 2.01
CA GLY A 141 19.05 -0.95 2.46
C GLY A 141 17.61 -1.08 1.96
N ILE A 142 16.95 0.06 1.79
CA ILE A 142 15.51 0.19 1.51
C ILE A 142 15.31 1.15 0.35
N LEU A 143 14.44 0.78 -0.60
CA LEU A 143 13.97 1.67 -1.67
C LEU A 143 12.57 2.18 -1.34
N VAL A 144 12.30 3.44 -1.69
CA VAL A 144 11.03 4.12 -1.39
C VAL A 144 10.38 4.58 -2.70
N SER A 145 9.09 4.33 -2.84
CA SER A 145 8.29 4.87 -3.94
C SER A 145 8.12 6.38 -3.83
N VAL A 146 7.74 7.00 -4.94
CA VAL A 146 7.11 8.33 -4.88
C VAL A 146 5.80 8.21 -4.08
N PRO A 147 5.50 9.12 -3.14
CA PRO A 147 4.26 9.07 -2.39
C PRO A 147 3.06 9.36 -3.29
N LEU A 148 2.02 8.53 -3.18
CA LEU A 148 0.72 8.73 -3.80
C LEU A 148 -0.19 9.48 -2.81
N GLY A 149 -0.57 10.72 -3.15
CA GLY A 149 -1.55 11.50 -2.39
C GLY A 149 -2.96 11.28 -2.89
N ILE A 150 -3.89 10.98 -2.00
CA ILE A 150 -5.31 10.73 -2.29
C ILE A 150 -6.16 11.61 -1.39
N GLU A 151 -7.09 12.37 -1.98
CA GLU A 151 -8.07 13.17 -1.26
C GLU A 151 -9.40 13.11 -2.02
N ILE A 152 -10.45 12.58 -1.39
CA ILE A 152 -11.81 12.57 -1.94
C ILE A 152 -12.72 13.34 -1.02
N GLN A 153 -13.42 14.34 -1.57
CA GLN A 153 -14.49 15.05 -0.86
C GLN A 153 -15.62 14.06 -0.62
N GLY A 154 -15.91 13.77 0.65
CA GLY A 154 -17.11 13.02 0.99
C GLY A 154 -18.33 13.87 0.62
N GLU A 155 -19.32 13.29 -0.05
CA GLU A 155 -20.62 13.94 -0.16
C GLU A 155 -21.11 14.19 1.28
N GLU A 156 -21.34 15.45 1.65
CA GLU A 156 -22.11 15.77 2.85
C GLU A 156 -23.42 15.00 2.71
N MET A 157 -23.66 14.06 3.62
CA MET A 157 -24.99 13.48 3.76
C MET A 157 -25.88 14.66 4.16
N GLU A 158 -26.52 15.30 3.18
CA GLU A 158 -27.57 16.29 3.45
C GLU A 158 -28.50 15.59 4.42
N GLN A 159 -28.46 16.03 5.69
CA GLN A 159 -29.50 15.69 6.63
C GLN A 159 -30.76 16.17 5.95
N VAL A 160 -31.51 15.25 5.35
CA VAL A 160 -32.88 15.49 4.92
C VAL A 160 -33.60 15.90 6.20
N LYS A 161 -33.62 17.21 6.41
CA LYS A 161 -34.28 17.87 7.52
C LYS A 161 -35.75 17.73 7.19
N THR A 162 -36.28 16.54 7.45
CA THR A 162 -37.70 16.27 7.33
C THR A 162 -38.37 17.28 8.26
N ASN A 163 -38.97 18.30 7.67
CA ASN A 163 -39.70 19.34 8.41
C ASN A 163 -40.96 18.70 8.99
N PHE A 164 -40.79 17.93 10.07
CA PHE A 164 -41.85 17.21 10.78
C PHE A 164 -42.84 18.18 11.48
N PHE A 165 -42.53 19.48 11.49
CA PHE A 165 -43.41 20.52 12.01
C PHE A 165 -44.69 20.72 11.19
N GLY A 166 -44.65 20.55 9.87
CA GLY A 166 -45.83 20.75 9.02
C GLY A 166 -47.00 19.82 9.38
N PRO A 167 -46.79 18.48 9.41
CA PRO A 167 -47.81 17.52 9.80
C PRO A 167 -48.27 17.68 11.26
N VAL A 168 -47.34 17.98 12.18
CA VAL A 168 -47.66 18.11 13.61
C VAL A 168 -48.53 19.34 13.88
N ILE A 169 -48.24 20.47 13.24
CA ILE A 169 -49.06 21.69 13.37
C ILE A 169 -50.47 21.43 12.81
N ALA A 170 -50.60 20.74 11.67
CA ALA A 170 -51.89 20.42 11.08
C ALA A 170 -52.74 19.53 12.00
N VAL A 171 -52.14 18.52 12.65
CA VAL A 171 -52.80 17.66 13.63
C VAL A 171 -53.25 18.47 14.86
N ILE A 172 -52.40 19.35 15.39
CA ILE A 172 -52.76 20.20 16.54
C ILE A 172 -53.94 21.12 16.20
N VAL A 173 -53.95 21.74 15.02
CA VAL A 173 -55.05 22.61 14.57
C VAL A 173 -56.36 21.82 14.39
N LEU A 174 -56.29 20.60 13.86
CA LEU A 174 -57.47 19.73 13.76
C LEU A 174 -58.02 19.37 15.14
N ILE A 175 -57.16 19.04 16.11
CA ILE A 175 -57.57 18.69 17.47
C ILE A 175 -58.22 19.91 18.17
N THR A 176 -57.65 21.11 18.02
CA THR A 176 -58.23 22.32 18.62
C THR A 176 -59.57 22.69 17.99
N LEU A 177 -59.73 22.53 16.67
CA LEU A 177 -61.01 22.72 15.98
C LEU A 177 -62.07 21.71 16.45
N LEU A 178 -61.71 20.44 16.60
CA LEU A 178 -62.62 19.40 17.09
C LEU A 178 -63.04 19.64 18.55
N LEU A 179 -62.09 20.01 19.42
CA LEU A 179 -62.39 20.38 20.81
C LEU A 179 -63.28 21.63 20.87
N GLY A 180 -63.00 22.65 20.05
CA GLY A 180 -63.84 23.83 19.90
C GLY A 180 -65.27 23.50 19.48
N PHE A 181 -65.43 22.63 18.49
CA PHE A 181 -66.75 22.14 18.04
C PHE A 181 -67.50 21.38 19.14
N VAL A 182 -66.81 20.55 19.92
CA VAL A 182 -67.42 19.82 21.04
C VAL A 182 -67.85 20.76 22.15
N ILE A 183 -67.05 21.79 22.47
CA ILE A 183 -67.39 22.80 23.48
C ILE A 183 -68.58 23.67 23.01
N LEU A 184 -68.59 24.09 21.74
CA LEU A 184 -69.70 24.84 21.13
C LEU A 184 -70.99 24.01 21.11
N LYS A 185 -70.91 22.72 20.76
CA LYS A 185 -72.06 21.79 20.81
C LYS A 185 -72.55 21.55 22.25
N LYS A 186 -71.64 21.47 23.22
CA LYS A 186 -71.97 21.33 24.64
C LYS A 186 -72.66 22.59 25.18
N ASN A 187 -72.19 23.79 24.85
CA ASN A 187 -72.85 25.04 25.24
C ASN A 187 -74.18 25.26 24.48
N GLY A 188 -74.29 24.84 23.22
CA GLY A 188 -75.54 24.87 22.46
C GLY A 188 -76.62 23.95 23.05
N ASN A 189 -76.25 22.74 23.48
CA ASN A 189 -77.19 21.81 24.13
C ASN A 189 -77.58 22.20 25.56
N ILE A 190 -76.83 23.08 26.24
CA ILE A 190 -77.21 23.62 27.55
C ILE A 190 -78.22 24.78 27.40
N SER A 191 -78.26 25.45 26.23
CA SER A 191 -79.20 26.54 25.99
C SER A 191 -80.58 26.10 25.44
N SER A 192 -80.76 24.84 25.04
CA SER A 192 -82.05 24.32 24.52
C SER A 192 -82.85 23.47 25.51
N THR A 193 -82.45 23.42 26.79
CA THR A 193 -83.23 22.79 27.87
C THR A 193 -83.56 23.83 28.93
N ASN A 194 -84.29 24.86 28.51
CA ASN A 194 -85.05 25.76 29.38
C ASN A 194 -86.11 26.43 28.52
N GLN A 195 -87.11 25.66 28.09
CA GLN A 195 -88.47 26.12 27.91
C GLN A 195 -89.44 24.94 28.03
#